data_AF-A0A430HCN8-F1
#
_entry.id   AF-A0A430HCN8-F1
#
_cell.length_a   1.000
_cell.length_b   1.000
_cell.length_c   1.000
_cell.angle_alpha   90.00
_cell.angle_beta   90.00
_cell.angle_gamma   90.00
#
_symmetry.space_group_name_H-M   'P 1'
#
loop_
_entity.id
_entity.type
_entity.pdbx_description
1 polymer ?
#
loop_
_entity_poly.entity_id
_entity_poly.type
_entity_poly.pdbx_seq_one_letter_code
_entity_poly.pdbx_strand_id
1 'polypeptide(L)'
;MTDQTPPICGADLERWRVGNGLTKVMAADAFGLQLAKWEELIGKDQLSEPVNDPVVAMILQLYTEHPESAPIQKALDIKEFYEFLGLQDNPKDKEAFATLIGRSAPSVYRLLVHDGKPGRPLIRWMEAVKKLQLSPRASLKTMESVVSKVGFRQKMGNVLVDGWKRSKRKVSDE
;
A
#
# COMPACT_ATOMS: atom_id res chain seq x y z
N MET A 1 -6.87 12.22 -24.21
CA MET A 1 -7.30 12.65 -22.86
C MET A 1 -6.23 12.21 -21.89
N THR A 2 -5.45 13.13 -21.34
CA THR A 2 -4.49 12.81 -20.27
C THR A 2 -5.30 12.51 -19.02
N ASP A 3 -5.43 11.22 -18.71
CA ASP A 3 -6.11 10.71 -17.53
C ASP A 3 -5.27 11.04 -16.29
N GLN A 4 -5.28 12.31 -15.89
CA GLN A 4 -4.57 12.78 -14.69
C GLN A 4 -5.43 12.49 -13.47
N THR A 5 -5.50 11.22 -13.09
CA THR A 5 -6.06 10.86 -11.79
C THR A 5 -5.19 11.50 -10.70
N PRO A 6 -5.75 12.33 -9.80
CA PRO A 6 -4.96 13.01 -8.78
C PRO A 6 -4.32 12.02 -7.79
N PRO A 7 -3.22 12.42 -7.10
CA PRO A 7 -2.63 11.64 -6.02
C PRO A 7 -3.67 11.29 -4.96
N ILE A 8 -3.51 10.12 -4.33
CA ILE A 8 -4.35 9.75 -3.19
C ILE A 8 -3.99 10.66 -2.01
N CYS A 9 -4.99 11.34 -1.45
CA CYS A 9 -4.84 12.27 -0.33
C CYS A 9 -5.79 11.95 0.83
N GLY A 10 -5.72 12.74 1.91
CA GLY A 10 -6.60 12.62 3.07
C GLY A 10 -8.08 12.72 2.73
N ALA A 11 -8.45 13.56 1.75
CA ALA A 11 -9.84 13.71 1.31
C ALA A 11 -10.40 12.40 0.72
N ASP A 12 -9.58 11.62 0.03
CA ASP A 12 -10.02 10.33 -0.53
C ASP A 12 -10.22 9.27 0.57
N LEU A 13 -9.35 9.26 1.59
CA LEU A 13 -9.52 8.41 2.78
C LEU A 13 -10.81 8.75 3.53
N GLU A 14 -11.08 10.04 3.71
CA GLU A 14 -12.28 10.51 4.38
C GLU A 14 -13.55 10.21 3.57
N ARG A 15 -13.50 10.37 2.24
CA ARG A 15 -14.60 9.99 1.34
C ARG A 15 -14.90 8.50 1.44
N TRP A 16 -13.87 7.65 1.45
CA TRP A 16 -14.04 6.20 1.62
C TRP A 16 -14.66 5.86 2.97
N ARG A 17 -14.18 6.48 4.06
CA ARG A 17 -14.73 6.27 5.41
C ARG A 17 -16.22 6.61 5.45
N VAL A 18 -16.59 7.80 5.00
CA VAL A 18 -17.99 8.28 5.01
C VAL A 18 -18.86 7.41 4.11
N GLY A 19 -18.38 7.07 2.91
CA GLY A 19 -19.11 6.21 1.97
C GLY A 19 -19.38 4.80 2.51
N ASN A 20 -18.54 4.29 3.42
CA ASN A 20 -18.73 3.00 4.08
C ASN A 20 -19.39 3.10 5.47
N GLY A 21 -19.83 4.29 5.90
CA GLY A 21 -20.50 4.48 7.19
C GLY A 21 -19.61 4.19 8.41
N LEU A 22 -18.29 4.29 8.25
CA LEU A 22 -17.33 3.92 9.30
C LEU A 22 -17.05 5.06 10.27
N THR A 23 -16.87 4.74 11.54
CA THR A 23 -16.27 5.70 12.50
C THR A 23 -14.79 5.95 12.15
N LYS A 24 -14.22 7.06 12.60
CA LYS A 24 -12.78 7.32 12.41
C LYS A 24 -11.90 6.23 13.01
N VAL A 25 -12.30 5.66 14.15
CA VAL A 25 -11.57 4.56 14.81
C VAL A 25 -11.58 3.31 13.95
N MET A 26 -12.74 2.94 13.40
CA MET A 26 -12.87 1.78 12.51
C MET A 26 -12.07 1.97 11.22
N ALA A 27 -12.10 3.17 10.64
CA ALA A 27 -11.30 3.48 9.46
C ALA A 27 -9.80 3.44 9.78
N ALA A 28 -9.36 4.06 10.88
CA ALA A 28 -7.97 3.96 11.32
C ALA A 28 -7.52 2.48 11.46
N ASP A 29 -8.32 1.64 12.11
CA ASP A 29 -7.99 0.21 12.25
C ASP A 29 -7.97 -0.53 10.89
N ALA A 30 -8.88 -0.20 9.97
CA ALA A 30 -8.90 -0.78 8.63
C ALA A 30 -7.61 -0.51 7.84
N PHE A 31 -6.98 0.65 8.08
CA PHE A 31 -5.68 1.00 7.47
C PHE A 31 -4.48 0.64 8.35
N GLY A 32 -4.70 0.04 9.53
CA GLY A 32 -3.63 -0.32 10.47
C GLY A 32 -2.97 0.90 11.11
N LEU A 33 -3.68 2.02 11.16
CA LEU A 33 -3.21 3.29 11.70
C LEU A 33 -3.70 3.47 13.14
N GLN A 34 -2.95 4.25 13.92
CA GLN A 34 -3.47 4.83 15.15
C GLN A 34 -4.47 5.94 14.81
N LEU A 35 -5.47 6.17 15.65
CA LEU A 35 -6.46 7.23 15.44
C LEU A 35 -5.80 8.60 15.24
N ALA A 36 -4.80 8.95 16.05
CA ALA A 36 -4.07 10.22 15.91
C ALA A 36 -3.44 10.38 14.52
N LYS A 37 -2.89 9.30 13.95
CA LYS A 37 -2.32 9.34 12.60
C LYS A 37 -3.39 9.47 11.52
N TRP A 38 -4.53 8.81 11.70
CA TRP A 38 -5.68 9.00 10.81
C TRP A 38 -6.14 10.46 10.82
N GLU A 39 -6.30 11.05 12.01
CA GLU A 39 -6.73 12.44 12.16
C GLU A 39 -5.74 13.45 11.60
N GLU A 40 -4.44 13.18 11.70
CA GLU A 40 -3.40 13.97 11.03
C GLU A 40 -3.59 13.94 9.51
N LEU A 41 -3.81 12.76 8.91
CA LEU A 41 -3.97 12.61 7.46
C LEU A 41 -5.21 13.32 6.92
N ILE A 42 -6.31 13.35 7.68
CA ILE A 42 -7.54 14.06 7.30
C ILE A 42 -7.62 15.49 7.85
N GLY A 43 -6.55 15.95 8.52
CA GLY A 43 -6.45 17.30 9.06
C GLY A 43 -6.37 18.33 7.93
N LYS A 44 -6.82 19.57 8.21
CA LYS A 44 -6.91 20.64 7.20
C LYS A 44 -5.61 20.82 6.38
N ASP A 45 -4.46 20.73 7.04
CA ASP A 45 -3.15 20.98 6.41
C ASP A 45 -2.65 19.80 5.54
N GLN A 46 -3.21 18.60 5.71
CA GLN A 46 -2.80 17.39 4.98
C GLN A 46 -3.90 16.83 4.07
N LEU A 47 -5.11 17.38 4.16
CA LEU A 47 -6.30 16.84 3.50
C LEU A 47 -6.14 16.73 1.98
N SER A 48 -5.50 17.73 1.36
CA SER A 48 -5.21 17.77 -0.08
C SER A 48 -3.82 17.25 -0.43
N GLU A 49 -2.97 17.00 0.56
CA GLU A 49 -1.60 16.57 0.33
C GLU A 49 -1.55 15.07 0.00
N PRO A 50 -0.65 14.64 -0.90
CA PRO A 50 -0.47 13.23 -1.21
C PRO A 50 -0.09 12.43 0.03
N VAL A 51 -0.75 11.29 0.24
CA VAL A 51 -0.40 10.35 1.31
C VAL A 51 1.02 9.83 1.09
N ASN A 52 1.89 10.09 2.06
CA ASN A 52 3.32 9.77 1.96
C ASN A 52 3.65 8.29 2.13
N ASP A 53 2.89 7.51 2.91
CA ASP A 53 3.11 6.06 3.04
C ASP A 53 2.43 5.34 1.86
N PRO A 54 3.19 4.70 0.95
CA PRO A 54 2.62 3.99 -0.19
C PRO A 54 1.62 2.92 0.21
N VAL A 55 1.82 2.27 1.35
CA VAL A 55 0.96 1.18 1.81
C VAL A 55 -0.45 1.67 2.11
N VAL A 56 -0.59 2.84 2.71
CA VAL A 56 -1.92 3.44 2.99
C VAL A 56 -2.64 3.76 1.68
N ALA A 57 -1.93 4.30 0.70
CA ALA A 57 -2.48 4.58 -0.63
C ALA A 57 -2.85 3.29 -1.39
N MET A 58 -2.03 2.25 -1.30
CA MET A 58 -2.29 0.92 -1.86
C MET A 58 -3.52 0.26 -1.24
N ILE A 59 -3.68 0.33 0.08
CA ILE A 59 -4.87 -0.18 0.77
C ILE A 59 -6.13 0.51 0.25
N LEU A 60 -6.13 1.85 0.16
CA LEU A 60 -7.30 2.58 -0.34
C LEU A 60 -7.61 2.19 -1.79
N GLN A 61 -6.60 2.10 -2.65
CA GLN A 61 -6.79 1.71 -4.05
C GLN A 61 -7.39 0.31 -4.14
N LEU A 62 -6.91 -0.65 -3.34
CA LEU A 62 -7.47 -2.00 -3.30
C LEU A 62 -8.90 -2.03 -2.76
N TYR A 63 -9.21 -1.32 -1.67
CA TYR A 63 -10.57 -1.27 -1.14
C TYR A 63 -11.56 -0.59 -2.09
N THR A 64 -11.08 0.30 -2.96
CA THR A 64 -11.91 0.94 -3.98
C THR A 64 -12.20 -0.02 -5.12
N GLU A 65 -11.23 -0.83 -5.54
CA GLU A 65 -11.37 -1.80 -6.64
C GLU A 65 -12.03 -3.12 -6.21
N HIS A 66 -11.83 -3.47 -4.94
CA HIS A 66 -12.28 -4.71 -4.32
C HIS A 66 -12.83 -4.44 -2.91
N PRO A 67 -14.04 -3.86 -2.76
CA PRO A 67 -14.62 -3.54 -1.46
C PRO A 67 -14.70 -4.74 -0.51
N GLU A 68 -14.86 -5.95 -1.04
CA GLU A 68 -14.87 -7.21 -0.29
C GLU A 68 -13.56 -7.49 0.47
N SER A 69 -12.45 -6.85 0.06
CA SER A 69 -11.14 -6.98 0.70
C SER A 69 -10.97 -6.12 1.96
N ALA A 70 -11.88 -5.16 2.22
CA ALA A 70 -11.86 -4.37 3.45
C ALA A 70 -11.80 -5.28 4.68
N PRO A 71 -10.95 -5.01 5.69
CA PRO A 71 -10.35 -6.04 6.49
C PRO A 71 -11.29 -6.54 7.60
N ILE A 72 -11.06 -7.79 8.00
CA ILE A 72 -11.48 -8.40 9.28
C ILE A 72 -10.19 -8.95 9.88
N GLN A 73 -9.96 -8.73 11.18
CA GLN A 73 -8.69 -9.07 11.85
C GLN A 73 -8.34 -10.56 11.67
N LYS A 74 -7.23 -10.84 10.97
CA LYS A 74 -6.62 -12.17 10.90
C LYS A 74 -5.11 -12.03 10.99
N ALA A 75 -4.52 -12.59 12.04
CA ALA A 75 -3.07 -12.64 12.16
C ALA A 75 -2.47 -13.29 10.90
N LEU A 76 -1.49 -12.61 10.31
CA LEU A 76 -0.81 -13.07 9.12
C LEU A 76 0.70 -12.86 9.28
N ASP A 77 1.46 -13.93 9.07
CA ASP A 77 2.91 -13.88 9.07
C ASP A 77 3.44 -13.42 7.69
N ILE A 78 4.47 -12.59 7.69
CA ILE A 78 5.02 -12.01 6.46
C ILE A 78 5.84 -13.03 5.65
N LYS A 79 6.49 -14.00 6.30
CA LYS A 79 7.21 -15.08 5.61
C LYS A 79 6.21 -16.04 4.97
N GLU A 80 5.17 -16.41 5.69
CA GLU A 80 4.06 -17.21 5.13
C GLU A 80 3.41 -16.49 3.93
N PHE A 81 3.25 -15.16 4.00
CA PHE A 81 2.72 -14.39 2.88
C PHE A 81 3.68 -14.37 1.68
N TYR A 82 4.99 -14.20 1.93
CA TYR A 82 6.02 -14.25 0.89
C TYR A 82 6.03 -15.60 0.16
N GLU A 83 6.02 -16.70 0.92
CA GLU A 83 5.96 -18.07 0.41
C GLU A 83 4.64 -18.34 -0.32
N PHE A 84 3.51 -17.86 0.21
CA PHE A 84 2.21 -17.97 -0.44
C PHE A 84 2.21 -17.34 -1.83
N LEU A 85 2.93 -16.23 -2.05
CA LEU A 85 3.04 -15.61 -3.37
C LEU A 85 3.89 -16.43 -4.36
N GLY A 86 4.53 -17.51 -3.90
CA GLY A 86 5.40 -18.37 -4.72
C GLY A 86 6.79 -17.79 -4.97
N LEU A 87 7.18 -16.77 -4.19
CA LEU A 87 8.47 -16.09 -4.31
C LEU A 87 9.59 -16.95 -3.73
N GLN A 88 10.76 -16.94 -4.37
CA GLN A 88 11.90 -17.76 -3.98
C GLN A 88 12.86 -16.97 -3.09
N ASP A 89 13.68 -17.65 -2.29
CA ASP A 89 14.65 -17.01 -1.40
C ASP A 89 15.89 -16.48 -2.16
N ASN A 90 15.70 -15.53 -3.07
CA ASN A 90 16.77 -14.91 -3.87
C ASN A 90 16.68 -13.37 -3.84
N PRO A 91 17.74 -12.63 -4.20
CA PRO A 91 17.73 -11.17 -4.15
C PRO A 91 16.67 -10.52 -5.06
N LYS A 92 16.42 -11.08 -6.24
CA LYS A 92 15.49 -10.55 -7.23
C LYS A 92 14.05 -10.57 -6.71
N ASP A 93 13.62 -11.68 -6.14
CA ASP A 93 12.26 -11.83 -5.63
C ASP A 93 12.04 -11.02 -4.35
N LYS A 94 13.07 -10.86 -3.50
CA LYS A 94 13.01 -9.95 -2.34
C LYS A 94 12.86 -8.49 -2.77
N GLU A 95 13.53 -8.08 -3.85
CA GLU A 95 13.41 -6.73 -4.39
C GLU A 95 12.02 -6.49 -5.01
N ALA A 96 11.52 -7.45 -5.80
CA ALA A 96 10.15 -7.40 -6.30
C ALA A 96 9.13 -7.32 -5.16
N PHE A 97 9.29 -8.17 -4.13
CA PHE A 97 8.42 -8.15 -2.96
C PHE A 97 8.45 -6.82 -2.23
N ALA A 98 9.63 -6.19 -2.07
CA ALA A 98 9.77 -4.89 -1.44
C ALA A 98 8.85 -3.85 -2.09
N THR A 99 8.88 -3.81 -3.42
CA THR A 99 8.00 -2.97 -4.22
C THR A 99 6.53 -3.32 -4.02
N LEU A 100 6.17 -4.61 -4.05
CA LEU A 100 4.79 -5.09 -3.88
C LEU A 100 4.20 -4.76 -2.51
N ILE A 101 5.03 -4.54 -1.50
CA ILE A 101 4.62 -4.21 -0.14
C ILE A 101 4.85 -2.75 0.24
N GLY A 102 5.17 -1.87 -0.71
CA GLY A 102 5.37 -0.44 -0.43
C GLY A 102 6.61 -0.14 0.43
N ARG A 103 7.66 -0.97 0.34
CA ARG A 103 8.88 -0.85 1.16
C ARG A 103 10.14 -0.89 0.30
N SER A 104 11.28 -0.63 0.94
CA SER A 104 12.60 -0.73 0.33
C SER A 104 13.20 -2.13 0.52
N ALA A 105 14.12 -2.53 -0.36
CA ALA A 105 14.79 -3.84 -0.25
C ALA A 105 15.43 -4.08 1.14
N PRO A 106 16.16 -3.14 1.76
CA PRO A 106 16.68 -3.32 3.12
C PRO A 106 15.59 -3.61 4.16
N SER A 107 14.39 -3.05 3.98
CA SER A 107 13.26 -3.35 4.87
C SER A 107 12.81 -4.80 4.73
N VAL A 108 12.78 -5.35 3.51
CA VAL A 108 12.45 -6.76 3.28
C VAL A 108 13.47 -7.70 3.91
N TYR A 109 14.78 -7.42 3.77
CA TYR A 109 15.80 -8.23 4.44
C TYR A 109 15.62 -8.22 5.96
N ARG A 110 15.34 -7.06 6.55
CA ARG A 110 15.01 -6.99 7.99
C ARG A 110 13.81 -7.86 8.35
N LEU A 111 12.75 -7.82 7.54
CA LEU A 111 11.50 -8.54 7.82
C LEU A 111 11.63 -10.05 7.63
N LEU A 112 12.26 -10.52 6.55
CA LEU A 112 12.31 -11.94 6.20
C LEU A 112 13.52 -12.67 6.82
N VAL A 113 14.67 -11.99 6.92
CA VAL A 113 15.93 -12.63 7.35
C VAL A 113 16.25 -12.36 8.81
N HIS A 114 15.91 -11.19 9.33
CA HIS A 114 16.26 -10.78 10.70
C HIS A 114 15.06 -10.78 11.67
N ASP A 115 14.00 -11.53 11.35
CA ASP A 115 12.78 -11.66 12.17
C ASP A 115 12.16 -10.31 12.58
N GLY A 116 12.29 -9.32 11.68
CA GLY A 116 11.71 -8.00 11.87
C GLY A 116 10.18 -8.05 11.87
N LYS A 117 9.55 -7.22 12.70
CA LYS A 117 8.09 -7.13 12.78
C LYS A 117 7.55 -6.17 11.72
N PRO A 118 6.58 -6.57 10.88
CA PRO A 118 5.92 -5.66 9.96
C PRO A 118 5.09 -4.62 10.73
N GLY A 119 5.05 -3.39 10.21
CA GLY A 119 4.15 -2.37 10.73
C GLY A 119 2.69 -2.73 10.45
N ARG A 120 1.76 -2.24 11.29
CA ARG A 120 0.33 -2.52 11.18
C ARG A 120 -0.29 -2.22 9.80
N PRO A 121 0.05 -1.12 9.09
CA PRO A 121 -0.47 -0.91 7.74
C PRO A 121 -0.05 -2.01 6.76
N LEU A 122 1.19 -2.48 6.86
CA LEU A 122 1.66 -3.60 6.04
C LEU A 122 0.89 -4.89 6.35
N ILE A 123 0.60 -5.15 7.62
CA ILE A 123 -0.26 -6.29 8.00
C ILE A 123 -1.64 -6.15 7.34
N ARG A 124 -2.29 -4.98 7.42
CA ARG A 124 -3.60 -4.75 6.76
C ARG A 124 -3.57 -4.91 5.26
N TRP A 125 -2.48 -4.49 4.61
CA TRP A 125 -2.28 -4.70 3.18
C TRP A 125 -2.27 -6.20 2.84
N MET A 126 -1.49 -6.99 3.54
CA MET A 126 -1.38 -8.43 3.29
C MET A 126 -2.69 -9.17 3.61
N GLU A 127 -3.34 -8.83 4.73
CA GLU A 127 -4.66 -9.36 5.10
C GLU A 127 -5.71 -9.09 4.02
N ALA A 128 -5.75 -7.86 3.49
CA ALA A 128 -6.68 -7.46 2.45
C ALA A 128 -6.48 -8.27 1.16
N VAL A 129 -5.24 -8.43 0.71
CA VAL A 129 -4.91 -9.26 -0.45
C VAL A 129 -5.34 -10.72 -0.22
N LYS A 130 -5.06 -11.29 0.96
CA LYS A 130 -5.46 -12.67 1.29
C LYS A 130 -6.96 -12.87 1.38
N LYS A 131 -7.71 -11.84 1.80
CA LYS A 131 -9.17 -11.90 1.90
C LYS A 131 -9.85 -12.12 0.56
N LEU A 132 -9.23 -11.69 -0.54
CA LEU A 132 -9.70 -11.95 -1.89
C LEU A 132 -9.69 -13.45 -2.26
N GLN A 133 -9.00 -14.29 -1.49
CA GLN A 133 -8.91 -15.75 -1.70
C GLN A 133 -8.44 -16.12 -3.13
N LEU A 134 -7.60 -15.26 -3.71
CA LEU A 134 -7.02 -15.47 -5.03
C LEU A 134 -5.91 -16.53 -4.97
N SER A 135 -5.62 -17.13 -6.13
CA SER A 135 -4.41 -17.94 -6.29
C SER A 135 -3.15 -17.08 -6.10
N PRO A 136 -1.98 -17.68 -5.80
CA PRO A 136 -0.71 -16.96 -5.68
C PRO A 136 -0.43 -16.02 -6.86
N ARG A 137 -0.57 -16.55 -8.09
CA ARG A 137 -0.34 -15.81 -9.33
C ARG A 137 -1.33 -14.67 -9.54
N ALA A 138 -2.61 -14.88 -9.18
CA ALA A 138 -3.62 -13.83 -9.28
C ALA A 138 -3.39 -12.74 -8.22
N SER A 139 -3.00 -13.12 -7.00
CA SER A 139 -2.63 -12.18 -5.94
C SER A 139 -1.48 -11.27 -6.37
N LEU A 140 -0.40 -11.84 -6.93
CA LEU A 140 0.72 -11.08 -7.47
C LEU A 140 0.26 -10.06 -8.52
N LYS A 141 -0.53 -10.49 -9.50
CA LYS A 141 -1.05 -9.59 -10.55
C LYS A 141 -1.90 -8.45 -9.98
N THR A 142 -2.75 -8.75 -8.99
CA THR A 142 -3.55 -7.72 -8.32
C THR A 142 -2.66 -6.73 -7.58
N MET A 143 -1.65 -7.21 -6.84
CA MET A 143 -0.68 -6.35 -6.16
C MET A 143 0.11 -5.49 -7.14
N GLU A 144 0.60 -6.05 -8.25
CA GLU A 144 1.30 -5.32 -9.32
C GLU A 144 0.41 -4.23 -9.92
N SER A 145 -0.86 -4.54 -10.19
CA SER A 145 -1.83 -3.58 -10.72
C SER A 145 -2.06 -2.42 -9.76
N VAL A 146 -2.31 -2.71 -8.48
CA VAL A 146 -2.50 -1.68 -7.44
C VAL A 146 -1.26 -0.82 -7.29
N VAL A 147 -0.07 -1.44 -7.19
CA VAL A 147 1.21 -0.75 -7.05
C VAL A 147 1.50 0.14 -8.24
N SER A 148 1.28 -0.34 -9.46
CA SER A 148 1.45 0.45 -10.69
C SER A 148 0.52 1.67 -10.71
N LYS A 149 -0.76 1.49 -10.41
CA LYS A 149 -1.76 2.58 -10.35
C LYS A 149 -1.40 3.61 -9.29
N VAL A 150 -1.05 3.18 -8.08
CA VAL A 150 -0.66 4.09 -6.99
C VAL A 150 0.64 4.81 -7.34
N GLY A 151 1.64 4.11 -7.87
CA GLY A 151 2.90 4.71 -8.31
C GLY A 151 2.68 5.80 -9.37
N PHE A 152 1.79 5.55 -10.33
CA PHE A 152 1.38 6.53 -11.33
C PHE A 152 0.68 7.75 -10.70
N ARG A 153 -0.36 7.52 -9.89
CA ARG A 153 -1.12 8.60 -9.21
C ARG A 153 -0.25 9.46 -8.30
N GLN A 154 0.68 8.83 -7.58
CA GLN A 154 1.63 9.49 -6.67
C GLN A 154 2.84 10.12 -7.37
N LYS A 155 2.90 10.08 -8.72
CA LYS A 155 4.00 10.63 -9.54
C LYS A 155 5.38 10.04 -9.21
N MET A 156 5.41 8.75 -8.83
CA MET A 156 6.62 8.03 -8.43
C MET A 156 7.36 7.37 -9.60
N GLY A 157 6.85 7.46 -10.83
CA GLY A 157 7.43 6.79 -12.00
C GLY A 157 7.03 5.32 -12.08
N ASN A 158 7.84 4.50 -12.76
CA ASN A 158 7.57 3.07 -12.89
C ASN A 158 8.08 2.32 -11.66
N VAL A 159 7.27 2.33 -10.59
CA VAL A 159 7.62 1.72 -9.31
C VAL A 159 7.94 0.23 -9.40
N LEU A 160 7.38 -0.51 -10.36
CA LEU A 160 7.67 -1.94 -10.56
C LEU A 160 9.09 -2.20 -11.07
N VAL A 161 9.73 -1.19 -11.67
CA VAL A 161 11.12 -1.25 -12.16
C VAL A 161 12.06 -0.52 -11.20
N ASP A 162 11.69 0.68 -10.76
CA ASP A 162 12.58 1.59 -10.03
C ASP A 162 12.46 1.46 -8.49
N GLY A 163 11.44 0.76 -8.01
CA GLY A 163 10.99 0.77 -6.62
C GLY A 163 10.31 2.10 -6.22
N TRP A 164 10.00 2.25 -4.93
CA TRP A 164 9.32 3.45 -4.40
C TRP A 164 10.24 4.68 -4.20
N LYS A 165 11.14 4.93 -5.16
CA LYS A 165 12.04 6.08 -5.13
C LYS A 165 11.34 7.29 -5.75
N ARG A 166 11.36 8.45 -5.08
CA ARG A 166 10.88 9.69 -5.72
C ARG A 166 11.74 9.96 -6.94
N SER A 167 11.12 10.07 -8.12
CA SER A 167 11.80 10.53 -9.32
C SER A 167 12.37 11.92 -9.02
N LYS A 168 13.70 12.04 -9.00
CA LYS A 168 14.36 13.35 -9.03
C LYS A 168 14.11 13.93 -10.42
N ARG A 169 12.94 14.52 -10.67
CA ARG A 169 12.81 15.44 -11.79
C ARG A 169 13.78 16.59 -11.49
N LYS A 170 14.89 16.65 -12.22
CA LYS A 170 15.62 17.90 -12.38
C LYS A 170 14.60 18.89 -12.92
N VAL A 171 14.25 19.90 -12.14
CA VAL A 171 13.71 21.13 -12.72
C VAL A 171 14.85 21.66 -13.57
N SER A 172 14.75 21.48 -14.88
CA SER A 172 15.50 22.30 -15.82
C SER A 172 14.91 23.69 -15.71
N ASP A 173 15.59 24.55 -14.96
CA ASP A 173 15.36 25.99 -15.03
C ASP A 173 15.66 26.43 -16.47
N GLU A 174 14.62 26.85 -17.19
CA GLU A 174 14.73 27.75 -18.34
C GLU A 174 14.47 29.18 -17.86
#